data_AF-A0A2Y9U0D4-F1
#
_entry.id   AF-A0A2Y9U0D4-F1
#
_cell.length_a   1.000
_cell.length_b   1.000
_cell.length_c   1.000
_cell.angle_alpha   90.00
_cell.angle_beta   90.00
_cell.angle_gamma   90.00
#
_symmetry.space_group_name_H-M   'P 1'
#
loop_
_entity.id
_entity.type
_entity.pdbx_description
1 polymer ?
#
loop_
_entity_poly.entity_id
_entity_poly.type
_entity_poly.pdbx_seq_one_letter_code
_entity_poly.pdbx_strand_id
1 'polypeptide(L)' 'MVKQHMLQQFVVIERVSYRHRADFGLKLLAVTDSPEGAEELVQQLRQSYKQNEHNLISFLYLKVDNTLLEQRLGVV' A
#
# COMPACT_ATOMS: atom_id res chain seq x y z
N MET A 1 30.38 -11.16 -10.06
CA MET A 1 29.48 -10.00 -9.82
C MET A 1 28.17 -10.53 -9.28
N VAL A 2 27.92 -10.35 -7.98
CA VAL A 2 26.64 -10.71 -7.37
C VAL A 2 25.62 -9.68 -7.85
N LYS A 3 24.59 -10.11 -8.58
CA LYS A 3 23.43 -9.25 -8.83
C LYS A 3 22.80 -8.98 -7.47
N GLN A 4 23.01 -7.79 -6.91
CA GLN A 4 22.20 -7.32 -5.80
C GLN A 4 20.75 -7.33 -6.29
N HIS A 5 20.01 -8.36 -5.90
CA HIS A 5 18.57 -8.38 -6.08
C HIS A 5 18.03 -7.26 -5.20
N MET A 6 17.66 -6.12 -5.78
CA MET A 6 16.86 -5.15 -5.07
C MET A 6 15.56 -5.85 -4.65
N LEU A 7 15.42 -6.09 -3.34
CA LEU A 7 14.24 -6.69 -2.73
C LEU A 7 13.03 -5.85 -3.10
N GLN A 8 12.13 -6.35 -3.95
CA GLN A 8 10.93 -5.60 -4.34
C GLN A 8 9.99 -5.55 -3.14
N GLN A 9 9.60 -4.35 -2.73
CA GLN A 9 8.64 -4.15 -1.65
C GLN A 9 7.30 -3.67 -2.21
N PHE A 10 6.23 -4.04 -1.51
CA PHE A 10 4.87 -3.67 -1.79
C PHE A 10 4.24 -3.14 -0.50
N VAL A 11 3.50 -2.04 -0.61
CA VAL A 11 2.77 -1.44 0.50
C VAL A 11 1.29 -1.70 0.34
N VAL A 12 0.63 -2.16 1.40
CA VAL A 12 -0.83 -2.28 1.46
C VAL A 12 -1.37 -1.03 2.16
N ILE A 13 -2.32 -0.37 1.51
CA ILE A 13 -2.85 0.93 1.93
C ILE A 13 -4.37 0.86 2.04
N GLU A 14 -4.89 1.42 3.14
CA GLU A 14 -6.29 1.81 3.25
C GLU A 14 -6.45 3.23 2.71
N ARG A 15 -7.31 3.39 1.71
CA ARG A 15 -7.76 4.68 1.21
C ARG A 15 -9.16 4.96 1.74
N VAL A 16 -9.30 6.08 2.44
CA VAL A 16 -10.56 6.58 2.97
C VAL A 16 -11.00 7.78 2.13
N SER A 17 -12.08 7.63 1.37
CA SER A 17 -12.70 8.73 0.64
C SER A 17 -13.87 9.29 1.43
N TYR A 18 -13.85 10.59 1.69
CA TYR A 18 -14.87 11.28 2.48
C TYR A 18 -15.95 11.84 1.54
N ARG A 19 -17.24 11.65 1.85
CA ARG A 19 -18.34 12.16 0.99
C ARG A 19 -18.34 13.68 0.84
N HIS A 20 -17.83 14.41 1.83
CA HIS A 20 -17.93 15.87 1.90
C HIS A 20 -16.63 16.60 1.57
N ARG A 21 -15.59 15.88 1.13
CA ARG A 21 -14.30 16.48 0.76
C ARG A 21 -13.76 15.82 -0.49
N ALA A 22 -12.99 16.60 -1.26
CA ALA A 22 -12.36 16.11 -2.49
C ALA A 22 -11.05 15.34 -2.22
N ASP A 23 -10.52 15.41 -1.01
CA ASP A 23 -9.33 14.70 -0.58
C ASP A 23 -9.65 13.28 -0.08
N PHE A 24 -8.59 12.52 0.16
CA PHE A 24 -8.68 11.18 0.72
C PHE A 24 -7.59 10.98 1.77
N GLY A 25 -7.93 10.22 2.83
CA GLY A 25 -6.96 9.73 3.80
C GLY A 25 -6.25 8.50 3.26
N LEU A 26 -4.94 8.40 3.47
CA LEU A 26 -4.17 7.19 3.22
C LEU A 26 -3.58 6.69 4.53
N LYS A 27 -3.73 5.39 4.79
CA LYS A 27 -3.12 4.72 5.93
C LYS A 27 -2.34 3.51 5.45
N LEU A 28 -1.03 3.50 5.72
CA LEU A 28 -0.19 2.32 5.52
C LEU A 28 -0.63 1.23 6.50
N LEU A 29 -0.96 0.05 5.98
CA LEU A 29 -1.39 -1.10 6.77
C LEU A 29 -0.27 -2.13 6.92
N ALA A 30 0.44 -2.41 5.83
CA ALA A 30 1.52 -3.41 5.81
C ALA A 30 2.55 -3.09 4.72
N VAL A 31 3.74 -3.67 4.89
CA VAL A 31 4.80 -3.76 3.87
C VAL A 31 5.14 -5.23 3.69
N THR A 32 5.29 -5.69 2.46
CA THR A 32 5.61 -7.07 2.11
C THR A 32 6.56 -7.12 0.92
N ASP A 33 7.35 -8.18 0.83
CA ASP A 33 8.30 -8.39 -0.27
C ASP A 33 7.71 -9.23 -1.42
N SER A 34 6.43 -9.62 -1.32
CA SER A 34 5.72 -10.41 -2.35
C SER A 34 4.47 -9.69 -2.85
N PRO A 35 4.27 -9.58 -4.17
CA PRO A 35 3.04 -9.05 -4.74
C PRO A 35 1.83 -9.94 -4.42
N GLU A 36 1.99 -11.26 -4.41
CA GLU A 36 0.92 -12.21 -4.08
C GLU A 36 0.47 -12.05 -2.63
N GLY A 37 1.42 -11.90 -1.70
CA GLY A 37 1.10 -11.63 -0.29
C GLY A 37 0.38 -10.29 -0.09
N ALA A 38 0.75 -9.26 -0.87
CA ALA A 38 0.06 -7.97 -0.82
C ALA A 38 -1.39 -8.08 -1.35
N GLU A 39 -1.59 -8.83 -2.43
CA GLU A 39 -2.91 -9.08 -3.01
C GLU A 39 -3.79 -9.87 -2.06
N GLU A 40 -3.27 -10.95 -1.46
CA GLU A 40 -4.00 -11.78 -0.50
C GLU A 40 -4.48 -10.94 0.70
N LEU A 41 -3.59 -10.13 1.28
CA LEU A 41 -3.94 -9.22 2.38
C LEU A 41 -5.05 -8.24 1.97
N VAL A 42 -4.97 -7.66 0.77
CA VAL A 42 -6.03 -6.76 0.26
C VAL A 42 -7.36 -7.50 0.12
N GLN A 43 -7.37 -8.75 -0.35
CA GLN A 43 -8.60 -9.55 -0.44
C GLN A 43 -9.18 -9.87 0.94
N GLN A 44 -8.36 -10.26 1.90
CA GLN A 44 -8.79 -10.51 3.28
C GLN A 44 -9.37 -9.25 3.94
N LEU A 45 -8.74 -8.10 3.74
CA LEU A 45 -9.24 -6.80 4.21
C LEU A 45 -10.60 -6.46 3.57
N ARG A 46 -10.77 -6.67 2.27
CA ARG A 46 -12.05 -6.45 1.59
C ARG A 46 -13.16 -7.36 2.10
N GLN A 47 -12.86 -8.61 2.43
CA GLN A 47 -13.83 -9.56 2.95
C GLN A 47 -14.24 -9.27 4.40
N SER A 48 -13.30 -8.80 5.22
CA SER A 48 -13.54 -8.51 6.63
C SER A 48 -14.17 -7.12 6.87
N TYR A 49 -13.95 -6.17 5.96
CA TYR A 49 -14.39 -4.81 6.14
C TYR A 49 -15.88 -4.60 5.81
N LYS A 50 -16.64 -4.10 6.79
CA LYS A 50 -18.00 -3.61 6.57
C LYS A 50 -17.98 -2.12 6.27
N GLN A 51 -18.49 -1.73 5.10
CA GLN A 51 -18.60 -0.33 4.68
C GLN A 51 -19.41 0.48 5.71
N ASN A 52 -18.93 1.68 6.02
CA ASN A 52 -19.64 2.66 6.81
C ASN A 52 -20.36 3.64 5.86
N GLU A 53 -21.56 4.09 6.20
CA GLU A 53 -22.33 5.01 5.36
C GLU A 53 -21.65 6.37 5.14
N HIS A 54 -20.75 6.80 6.03
CA HIS A 54 -20.11 8.11 5.95
C HIS A 54 -18.82 8.14 5.11
N ASN A 55 -18.11 7.02 5.01
CA ASN A 55 -16.79 6.95 4.37
C ASN A 55 -16.73 5.75 3.41
N LEU A 56 -16.24 5.99 2.19
CA LEU A 56 -15.96 4.93 1.24
C LEU A 56 -14.53 4.44 1.44
N ILE A 57 -14.38 3.19 1.85
CA ILE A 57 -13.07 2.59 2.10
C ILE A 57 -12.69 1.64 0.99
N SER A 58 -11.44 1.74 0.53
CA SER A 58 -10.83 0.90 -0.49
C SER A 58 -9.44 0.47 -0.07
N PHE A 59 -9.10 -0.79 -0.30
CA PHE A 59 -7.77 -1.32 -0.05
C PHE A 59 -7.01 -1.48 -1.37
N LEU A 60 -5.78 -0.99 -1.37
CA LEU A 60 -4.87 -0.97 -2.51
C LEU A 60 -3.54 -1.60 -2.08
N TYR A 61 -2.82 -2.19 -3.02
CA TYR A 61 -1.38 -2.42 -2.85
C TYR A 61 -0.60 -1.71 -3.96
N LEU A 62 0.55 -1.17 -3.61
CA LEU A 62 1.42 -0.45 -4.54
C LEU A 62 2.84 -1.01 -4.45
N LYS A 63 3.50 -1.16 -5.60
CA LYS A 63 4.92 -1.46 -5.64
C LYS A 63 5.72 -0.25 -5.19
N VAL A 64 6.68 -0.45 -4.30
CA VAL A 64 7.63 0.57 -3.87
C VAL A 64 8.73 0.68 -4.91
N ASP A 65 9.00 1.91 -5.33
CA ASP A 65 10.21 2.22 -6.08
C ASP A 65 11.36 2.46 -5.10
N ASN A 66 12.10 1.40 -4.80
CA ASN A 66 13.21 1.47 -3.85
C ASN A 66 14.33 2.39 -4.32
N THR A 67 14.54 2.52 -5.64
CA THR A 67 15.53 3.47 -6.18
C THR A 67 15.15 4.89 -5.82
N LEU A 68 13.88 5.25 -6.01
CA LEU A 68 13.37 6.56 -5.63
C LEU A 68 13.41 6.75 -4.10
N LEU A 69 13.10 5.72 -3.32
CA LEU A 69 13.15 5.77 -1.86
C LEU A 69 14.57 6.05 -1.35
N GLU A 70 15.57 5.32 -1.86
CA GLU A 70 16.99 5.51 -1.51
C GLU A 70 17.47 6.92 -1.86
N GLN A 71 17.11 7.43 -3.04
CA GLN A 71 17.40 8.81 -3.44
C GLN A 71 16.79 9.84 -2.48
N ARG A 72 15.57 9.61 -1.99
CA ARG A 72 14.88 10.51 -1.07
C ARG A 72 15.41 10.44 0.36
N LEU A 73 15.88 9.27 0.78
CA LEU A 73 16.48 9.06 2.09
C LEU A 73 17.95 9.50 2.16
N GLY A 74 18.57 9.82 1.02
CA GLY A 74 19.98 10.21 0.97
C GLY A 74 20.93 9.06 1.28
N VAL A 75 20.52 7.81 0.98
CA VAL A 75 21.29 6.58 1.27
C VAL A 75 22.23 6.20 0.10
N VAL A 76 22.35 7.06 -0.91
CA VAL A 76 23.20 6.87 -2.09
C VAL A 76 24.55 7.55 -1.92
#